data_AF-A0A8G2I218-F1
#
_entry.id   AF-A0A8G2I218-F1
#
_cell.length_a   1.000
_cell.length_b   1.000
_cell.length_c   1.000
_cell.angle_alpha   90.00
_cell.angle_beta   90.00
_cell.angle_gamma   90.00
#
_symmetry.space_group_name_H-M   'P 1'
#
loop_
_entity.id
_entity.type
_entity.pdbx_description
1 polymer ?
#
loop_
_entity_poly.entity_id
_entity_poly.type
_entity_poly.pdbx_seq_one_letter_code
_entity_poly.pdbx_strand_id
1 'polypeptide(L)'
;MNIVPDYFIYKIALVGKDDKKYGEGVHRHVDVFIVLEQNKYGVDKYSVGGITKANRKKVDYKAGISITKEDKKGTISHDVSEYKITKEEISLKELDFKLRKQLIEQHNLYGNIGSGTIVIKMKNGGKYTFELHKKLQQHRMADVIDGTNIDRIEVNLKSS
;
A
#
# COMPACT_ATOMS: atom_id res chain seq x y z
N MET A 1 -8.84 -2.44 16.26
CA MET A 1 -8.65 -3.90 16.39
C MET A 1 -7.31 -4.18 17.06
N ASN A 2 -7.29 -5.02 18.10
CA ASN A 2 -6.06 -5.46 18.74
C ASN A 2 -5.55 -6.73 18.06
N ILE A 3 -4.27 -6.77 17.69
CA ILE A 3 -3.61 -7.94 17.11
C ILE A 3 -2.46 -8.33 18.03
N VAL A 4 -2.37 -9.61 18.40
CA VAL A 4 -1.35 -10.15 19.30
C VAL A 4 -0.66 -11.32 18.61
N PRO A 5 0.28 -11.05 17.68
CA PRO A 5 0.96 -12.11 16.93
C PRO A 5 2.13 -12.72 17.73
N ASP A 6 2.60 -12.01 18.74
CA ASP A 6 3.73 -12.35 19.61
C ASP A 6 3.43 -11.88 21.05
N TYR A 7 4.44 -11.47 21.82
CA TYR A 7 4.28 -10.96 23.18
C TYR A 7 3.71 -9.54 23.28
N PHE A 8 3.37 -8.90 22.16
CA PHE A 8 2.95 -7.51 22.12
C PHE A 8 1.56 -7.33 21.52
N ILE A 9 0.86 -6.32 22.05
CA ILE A 9 -0.44 -5.88 21.53
C ILE A 9 -0.21 -4.76 20.53
N TYR A 10 -0.57 -5.01 19.28
CA TYR A 10 -0.64 -3.99 18.23
C TYR A 10 -2.05 -3.43 18.14
N LYS A 11 -2.19 -2.11 18.27
CA LYS A 11 -3.47 -1.41 18.13
C LYS A 11 -3.62 -0.89 16.70
N ILE A 12 -4.54 -1.50 15.96
CA ILE A 12 -4.85 -1.11 14.58
C ILE A 12 -6.10 -0.22 14.59
N ALA A 13 -5.98 1.02 14.15
CA ALA A 13 -7.11 1.93 14.03
C ALA A 13 -8.05 1.46 12.91
N LEU A 14 -9.34 1.33 13.25
CA LEU A 14 -10.41 1.05 12.31
C LEU A 14 -10.85 2.39 11.71
N VAL A 15 -10.56 2.58 10.43
CA VAL A 15 -10.84 3.83 9.69
C VAL A 15 -11.57 3.52 8.40
N GLY A 16 -12.25 4.51 7.83
CA GLY A 16 -12.95 4.33 6.56
C GLY A 16 -13.94 3.16 6.62
N LYS A 17 -13.80 2.19 5.71
CA LYS A 17 -14.69 1.02 5.63
C LYS A 17 -14.52 0.05 6.80
N ASP A 18 -13.36 0.02 7.45
CA ASP A 18 -13.07 -0.94 8.52
C ASP A 18 -13.95 -0.72 9.76
N ASP A 19 -14.35 0.53 10.03
CA ASP A 19 -15.19 0.91 11.18
C ASP A 19 -16.54 0.17 11.17
N LYS A 20 -17.18 0.08 10.00
CA LYS A 20 -18.44 -0.67 9.83
C LYS A 20 -18.23 -2.15 9.58
N LYS A 21 -17.06 -2.54 9.05
CA LYS A 21 -16.74 -3.93 8.69
C LYS A 21 -16.47 -4.80 9.91
N TYR A 22 -15.89 -4.24 10.96
CA TYR A 22 -15.49 -4.97 12.16
C TYR A 22 -16.17 -4.41 13.40
N GLY A 23 -17.25 -5.06 13.83
CA GLY A 23 -17.88 -4.81 15.13
C GLY A 23 -17.06 -5.35 16.30
N GLU A 24 -17.63 -5.27 17.50
CA GLU A 24 -17.04 -5.86 18.71
C GLU A 24 -16.89 -7.38 18.60
N GLY A 25 -15.91 -7.95 19.33
CA GLY A 25 -15.66 -9.38 19.39
C GLY A 25 -14.41 -9.85 18.64
N VAL A 26 -14.34 -11.16 18.41
CA VAL A 26 -13.17 -11.84 17.83
C VAL A 26 -13.35 -12.02 16.32
N HIS A 27 -12.41 -11.46 15.56
CA HIS A 27 -12.36 -11.62 14.10
C HIS A 27 -11.21 -12.56 13.73
N ARG A 28 -11.53 -13.69 13.09
CA ARG A 28 -10.55 -14.72 12.69
C ARG A 28 -10.16 -14.57 11.22
N HIS A 29 -9.05 -15.21 10.84
CA HIS A 29 -8.56 -15.24 9.45
C HIS A 29 -8.30 -13.86 8.86
N VAL A 30 -7.62 -13.01 9.63
CA VAL A 30 -7.18 -11.68 9.23
C VAL A 30 -5.66 -11.66 9.08
N ASP A 31 -5.18 -11.01 8.03
CA ASP A 31 -3.80 -10.59 7.88
C ASP A 31 -3.74 -9.07 8.06
N VAL A 32 -2.65 -8.56 8.66
CA VAL A 32 -2.48 -7.13 8.89
C VAL A 32 -1.12 -6.65 8.42
N PHE A 33 -1.11 -5.61 7.59
CA PHE A 33 0.11 -4.89 7.21
C PHE A 33 0.37 -3.72 8.16
N ILE A 34 1.40 -3.85 9.01
CA ILE A 34 1.68 -2.92 10.10
C ILE A 34 2.81 -1.95 9.72
N VAL A 35 2.53 -0.66 9.87
CA VAL A 35 3.53 0.42 9.85
C VAL A 35 3.35 1.21 11.13
N LEU A 36 4.32 1.15 12.04
CA LEU A 36 4.23 1.84 13.33
C LEU A 36 4.33 3.34 13.13
N GLU A 37 3.41 4.09 13.73
CA GLU A 37 3.38 5.55 13.62
C GLU A 37 3.04 6.24 14.95
N GLN A 38 3.62 7.42 15.15
CA GLN A 38 3.26 8.29 16.27
C GLN A 38 1.77 8.65 16.20
N ASN A 39 1.15 8.77 17.37
CA ASN A 39 -0.27 9.03 17.49
C ASN A 39 -0.56 9.85 18.73
N LYS A 40 -1.69 10.56 18.68
CA LYS A 40 -2.19 11.40 19.77
C LYS A 40 -2.67 10.62 21.01
N TYR A 41 -2.69 9.29 20.94
CA TYR A 41 -3.20 8.43 22.01
C TYR A 41 -2.10 7.87 22.90
N GLY A 42 -0.82 8.19 22.64
CA GLY A 42 0.31 7.70 23.42
C GLY A 42 0.49 6.18 23.35
N VAL A 43 0.07 5.55 22.25
CA VAL A 43 0.18 4.09 22.08
C VAL A 43 1.43 3.74 21.27
N ASP A 44 2.36 2.99 21.84
CA ASP A 44 3.63 2.68 21.17
C ASP A 44 3.47 1.83 19.90
N LYS A 45 2.63 0.78 19.98
CA LYS A 45 2.42 -0.18 18.88
C LYS A 45 1.13 0.13 18.12
N TYR A 46 1.09 1.30 17.51
CA TYR A 46 -0.07 1.81 16.78
C TYR A 46 0.13 1.80 15.25
N SER A 47 -0.90 1.41 14.50
CA SER A 47 -0.95 1.56 13.04
C SER A 47 -2.38 1.83 12.57
N VAL A 48 -2.54 2.42 11.38
CA VAL A 48 -3.86 2.71 10.78
C VAL A 48 -4.18 1.78 9.61
N GLY A 49 -5.34 1.12 9.62
CA GLY A 49 -5.82 0.28 8.50
C GLY A 49 -4.93 -0.92 8.21
N GLY A 50 -4.90 -1.36 6.94
CA GLY A 50 -4.05 -2.48 6.49
C GLY A 50 -4.59 -3.87 6.83
N ILE A 51 -5.86 -3.99 7.22
CA ILE A 51 -6.50 -5.24 7.60
C ILE A 51 -7.10 -5.90 6.35
N THR A 52 -6.72 -7.14 6.10
CA THR A 52 -7.19 -7.95 4.95
C THR A 52 -7.64 -9.32 5.42
N LYS A 53 -8.49 -9.99 4.64
CA LYS A 53 -8.75 -11.42 4.81
C LYS A 53 -7.46 -12.22 4.51
N ALA A 54 -7.20 -13.22 5.33
CA ALA A 54 -6.14 -14.19 5.07
C ALA A 54 -6.47 -15.02 3.83
N ASN A 55 -5.43 -15.49 3.15
CA ASN A 55 -5.56 -16.31 1.96
C ASN A 55 -6.32 -17.62 2.25
N ARG A 56 -7.19 -18.02 1.32
CA ARG A 56 -7.83 -19.34 1.28
C ARG A 56 -6.97 -20.36 0.52
N LYS A 57 -6.13 -19.90 -0.40
CA LYS A 57 -5.22 -20.73 -1.20
C LYS A 57 -3.89 -20.00 -1.43
N LYS A 58 -2.86 -20.75 -1.82
CA LYS A 58 -1.57 -20.16 -2.19
C LYS A 58 -1.75 -19.22 -3.40
N VAL A 59 -1.18 -18.03 -3.30
CA VAL A 59 -1.11 -17.04 -4.38
C VAL A 59 0.35 -16.84 -4.74
N ASP A 60 0.65 -16.95 -6.04
CA ASP A 60 1.95 -16.62 -6.61
C ASP A 60 1.69 -15.90 -7.93
N TYR A 61 1.53 -14.59 -7.84
CA TYR A 61 1.22 -13.72 -8.97
C TYR A 61 2.26 -12.59 -9.04
N LYS A 62 2.46 -12.04 -10.23
CA LYS A 62 3.37 -10.92 -10.46
C LYS A 62 2.66 -9.86 -11.29
N ALA A 63 2.79 -8.61 -10.88
CA ALA A 63 2.39 -7.46 -11.69
C ALA A 63 3.64 -6.75 -12.20
N GLY A 64 3.69 -6.46 -13.50
CA GLY A 64 4.75 -5.63 -14.06
C GLY A 64 4.62 -4.19 -13.56
N ILE A 65 5.75 -3.58 -13.22
CA ILE A 65 5.87 -2.16 -12.89
C ILE A 65 6.56 -1.48 -14.07
N SER A 66 5.91 -0.47 -14.65
CA SER A 66 6.52 0.43 -15.64
C SER A 66 6.74 1.80 -15.01
N ILE A 67 7.97 2.28 -15.05
CA ILE A 67 8.40 3.51 -14.38
C ILE A 67 8.84 4.50 -15.44
N THR A 68 8.25 5.69 -15.43
CA THR A 68 8.65 6.83 -16.25
C THR A 68 9.09 7.94 -15.33
N LYS A 69 10.30 8.48 -15.57
CA LYS A 69 10.88 9.55 -14.78
C LYS A 69 11.26 10.72 -15.67
N GLU A 70 10.78 11.90 -15.30
CA GLU A 70 11.11 13.18 -15.93
C GLU A 70 11.98 14.01 -14.97
N ASP A 71 13.19 14.37 -15.41
CA ASP A 71 14.08 15.24 -14.64
C ASP A 71 13.77 16.74 -14.84
N LYS A 72 14.46 17.61 -14.09
CA LYS A 72 14.26 19.07 -14.18
C LYS A 72 14.58 19.67 -15.56
N LYS A 73 15.39 18.97 -16.37
CA LYS A 73 15.78 19.39 -17.73
C LYS A 73 14.81 18.86 -18.78
N GLY A 74 13.78 18.11 -18.38
CA GLY A 74 12.83 17.46 -19.28
C GLY A 74 13.34 16.15 -19.88
N THR A 75 14.46 15.61 -19.40
CA THR A 75 14.97 14.32 -19.84
C THR A 75 14.05 13.22 -19.30
N ILE A 76 13.55 12.37 -20.20
CA ILE A 76 12.70 11.23 -19.85
C ILE A 76 13.56 9.97 -19.78
N SER A 77 13.37 9.19 -18.72
CA SER A 77 13.96 7.87 -18.53
C SER A 77 12.89 6.85 -18.18
N HIS A 78 13.14 5.59 -18.54
CA HIS A 78 12.22 4.48 -18.30
C HIS A 78 12.93 3.36 -17.55
N ASP A 79 12.20 2.69 -16.67
CA ASP A 79 12.64 1.46 -16.01
C ASP A 79 11.47 0.49 -15.85
N VAL A 80 11.79 -0.79 -15.66
CA VAL A 80 10.81 -1.86 -15.46
C VAL A 80 11.22 -2.75 -14.30
N SER A 81 10.24 -3.17 -13.51
CA SER A 81 10.44 -4.16 -12.46
C SER A 81 9.20 -5.03 -12.29
N GLU A 82 9.23 -5.99 -11.37
CA GLU A 82 8.09 -6.84 -11.04
C GLU A 82 7.72 -6.69 -9.57
N TYR A 83 6.42 -6.60 -9.30
CA TYR A 83 5.88 -6.66 -7.94
C TYR A 83 5.30 -8.05 -7.67
N LYS A 84 5.87 -8.77 -6.70
CA LYS A 84 5.36 -10.08 -6.30
C LYS A 84 4.12 -9.91 -5.41
N ILE A 85 3.03 -10.57 -5.82
CA ILE A 85 1.75 -10.58 -5.13
C ILE A 85 1.52 -11.99 -4.57
N THR A 86 1.45 -12.08 -3.25
CA THR A 86 1.25 -13.33 -2.52
C THR A 86 -0.03 -13.36 -1.70
N LYS A 87 -0.91 -12.36 -1.86
CA LYS A 87 -2.17 -12.22 -1.12
C LYS A 87 -3.36 -12.16 -2.07
N GLU A 88 -4.43 -12.86 -1.72
CA GLU A 88 -5.72 -12.77 -2.43
C GLU A 88 -6.35 -11.40 -2.21
N GLU A 89 -6.45 -10.95 -0.95
CA GLU A 89 -6.91 -9.61 -0.58
C GLU A 89 -5.70 -8.80 -0.09
N ILE A 90 -5.42 -7.67 -0.74
CA ILE A 90 -4.30 -6.77 -0.39
C ILE A 90 -4.83 -5.36 -0.11
N SER A 91 -4.28 -4.70 0.90
CA SER A 91 -4.67 -3.33 1.25
C SER A 91 -3.96 -2.30 0.36
N LEU A 92 -4.62 -1.17 0.10
CA LEU A 92 -3.94 -0.04 -0.55
C LEU A 92 -2.79 0.50 0.29
N LYS A 93 -2.86 0.35 1.63
CA LYS A 93 -1.75 0.67 2.56
C LYS A 93 -0.49 -0.13 2.23
N GLU A 94 -0.62 -1.45 2.04
CA GLU A 94 0.50 -2.32 1.74
C GLU A 94 1.13 -2.00 0.38
N LEU A 95 0.30 -1.82 -0.64
CA LEU A 95 0.74 -1.44 -1.99
C LEU A 95 1.46 -0.09 -1.97
N ASP A 96 0.82 0.96 -1.44
CA ASP A 96 1.39 2.31 -1.38
C ASP A 96 2.73 2.32 -0.64
N PHE A 97 2.79 1.71 0.54
CA PHE A 97 3.99 1.75 1.37
C PHE A 97 5.15 0.97 0.74
N LYS A 98 4.92 -0.27 0.28
CA LYS A 98 5.98 -1.10 -0.32
C LYS A 98 6.48 -0.51 -1.64
N LEU A 99 5.58 0.00 -2.48
CA LEU A 99 5.97 0.62 -3.75
C LEU A 99 6.76 1.91 -3.52
N ARG A 100 6.31 2.80 -2.61
CA ARG A 100 7.09 4.00 -2.27
C ARG A 100 8.45 3.65 -1.70
N LYS A 101 8.55 2.63 -0.83
CA LYS A 101 9.83 2.16 -0.28
C LYS A 101 10.78 1.70 -1.38
N GLN A 102 10.31 0.88 -2.32
CA GLN A 102 11.09 0.46 -3.49
C GLN A 102 11.55 1.67 -4.32
N LEU A 103 10.67 2.64 -4.57
CA LEU A 103 11.00 3.85 -5.33
C LEU A 103 12.01 4.77 -4.61
N ILE A 104 12.00 4.81 -3.28
CA ILE A 104 13.01 5.53 -2.49
C ILE A 104 14.37 4.86 -2.69
N GLU A 105 14.42 3.54 -2.53
CA GLU A 105 15.65 2.74 -2.61
C GLU A 105 16.27 2.71 -4.02
N GLN A 106 15.44 2.64 -5.07
CA GLN A 106 15.90 2.41 -6.44
C GLN A 106 15.86 3.66 -7.33
N HIS A 107 14.99 4.63 -7.03
CA HIS A 107 14.74 5.78 -7.91
C HIS A 107 14.93 7.14 -7.23
N ASN A 108 15.41 7.15 -5.97
CA ASN A 108 15.64 8.36 -5.19
C ASN A 108 14.38 9.22 -5.00
N LEU A 109 13.22 8.56 -4.88
CA LEU A 109 11.97 9.21 -4.47
C LEU A 109 12.17 9.90 -3.10
N TYR A 110 11.65 11.12 -2.97
CA TYR A 110 11.85 12.05 -1.84
C TYR A 110 13.28 12.57 -1.63
N GLY A 111 14.22 12.18 -2.50
CA GLY A 111 15.50 12.89 -2.67
C GLY A 111 15.35 14.03 -3.67
N ASN A 112 15.59 13.75 -4.96
CA ASN A 112 15.44 14.72 -6.05
C ASN A 112 14.10 14.65 -6.79
N ILE A 113 13.18 13.79 -6.33
CA ILE A 113 11.85 13.56 -6.91
C ILE A 113 10.83 13.70 -5.79
N GLY A 114 10.03 14.77 -5.81
CA GLY A 114 9.01 15.03 -4.78
C GLY A 114 7.57 14.75 -5.22
N SER A 115 7.34 14.47 -6.51
CA SER A 115 6.00 14.47 -7.09
C SER A 115 5.81 13.36 -8.13
N GLY A 116 4.55 13.14 -8.50
CA GLY A 116 4.18 12.09 -9.43
C GLY A 116 3.05 11.20 -8.91
N THR A 117 2.87 10.05 -9.55
CA THR A 117 1.81 9.09 -9.23
C THR A 117 2.27 7.65 -9.33
N ILE A 118 1.69 6.81 -8.50
CA ILE A 118 1.62 5.35 -8.69
C ILE A 118 0.17 5.04 -9.07
N VAL A 119 -0.06 4.29 -10.13
CA VAL A 119 -1.38 3.86 -10.57
C VAL A 119 -1.42 2.34 -10.63
N ILE A 120 -2.25 1.73 -9.77
CA ILE A 120 -2.57 0.31 -9.82
C ILE A 120 -3.67 0.13 -10.86
N LYS A 121 -3.39 -0.57 -11.96
CA LYS A 121 -4.37 -0.92 -12.99
C LYS A 121 -4.94 -2.29 -12.69
N MET A 122 -6.26 -2.41 -12.73
CA MET A 122 -6.97 -3.68 -12.52
C MET A 122 -7.36 -4.28 -13.87
N LYS A 123 -7.43 -5.61 -13.94
CA LYS A 123 -7.85 -6.35 -15.16
C LYS A 123 -9.26 -5.97 -15.63
N ASN A 124 -10.12 -5.54 -14.72
CA ASN A 124 -11.47 -5.08 -15.03
C ASN A 124 -11.54 -3.60 -15.48
N GLY A 125 -10.41 -2.94 -15.73
CA GLY A 125 -10.33 -1.53 -16.12
C GLY A 125 -10.36 -0.54 -14.96
N GLY A 126 -10.61 -0.99 -13.73
CA GLY A 126 -10.51 -0.15 -12.54
C GLY A 126 -9.10 0.37 -12.29
N LYS A 127 -8.98 1.49 -11.56
CA LYS A 127 -7.68 2.08 -11.20
C LYS A 127 -7.66 2.65 -9.79
N TYR A 128 -6.50 2.55 -9.14
CA TYR A 128 -6.22 3.20 -7.85
C TYR A 128 -4.96 4.05 -7.97
N THR A 129 -5.09 5.36 -7.69
CA THR A 129 -3.98 6.30 -7.81
C THR A 129 -3.45 6.71 -6.44
N PHE A 130 -2.13 6.70 -6.27
CA PHE A 130 -1.42 7.27 -5.14
C PHE A 130 -0.63 8.48 -5.61
N GLU A 131 -0.94 9.64 -5.06
CA GLU A 131 -0.19 10.86 -5.35
C GLU A 131 1.05 10.90 -4.45
N LEU A 132 2.22 11.08 -5.07
CA LEU A 132 3.50 10.95 -4.37
C LEU A 132 3.84 12.17 -3.51
N HIS A 133 3.30 13.34 -3.82
CA HIS A 133 3.55 14.59 -3.07
C HIS A 133 2.88 14.64 -1.69
N LYS A 134 2.05 13.65 -1.35
CA LYS A 134 1.37 13.58 -0.05
C LYS A 134 1.24 12.15 0.45
N LYS A 135 1.05 11.98 1.75
CA LYS A 135 0.78 10.68 2.38
C LYS A 135 -0.56 10.13 1.87
N LEU A 136 -0.67 8.80 1.74
CA LEU A 136 -1.94 8.13 1.48
C LEU A 136 -2.98 8.56 2.52
N GLN A 137 -4.19 8.91 2.06
CA GLN A 137 -5.28 9.31 2.93
C GLN A 137 -5.64 8.17 3.89
N GLN A 138 -5.76 8.46 5.19
CA GLN A 138 -5.96 7.42 6.22
C GLN A 138 -7.15 6.49 5.93
N HIS A 139 -8.30 7.02 5.50
CA HIS A 139 -9.47 6.19 5.16
C HIS A 139 -9.19 5.19 4.02
N ARG A 140 -8.28 5.52 3.10
CA ARG A 140 -7.87 4.63 2.00
C ARG A 140 -6.92 3.52 2.45
N MET A 141 -6.28 3.66 3.63
CA MET A 141 -5.47 2.57 4.19
C MET A 141 -6.30 1.34 4.57
N ALA A 142 -7.61 1.51 4.75
CA ALA A 142 -8.58 0.44 4.98
C ALA A 142 -9.22 -0.10 3.69
N ASP A 143 -8.96 0.52 2.53
CA ASP A 143 -9.42 -0.02 1.26
C ASP A 143 -8.60 -1.27 0.91
N VAL A 144 -9.31 -2.32 0.51
CA VAL A 144 -8.75 -3.59 0.07
C VAL A 144 -9.20 -3.91 -1.35
N ILE A 145 -8.33 -4.60 -2.08
CA ILE A 145 -8.57 -5.03 -3.45
C ILE A 145 -8.16 -6.50 -3.62
N ASP A 146 -8.67 -7.13 -4.67
CA ASP A 146 -8.22 -8.46 -5.08
C ASP A 146 -6.85 -8.35 -5.75
N GLY A 147 -5.82 -8.87 -5.09
CA GLY A 147 -4.44 -8.85 -5.56
C GLY A 147 -4.24 -9.61 -6.87
N THR A 148 -5.03 -10.67 -7.12
CA THR A 148 -4.95 -11.47 -8.36
C THR A 148 -5.54 -10.76 -9.58
N ASN A 149 -6.34 -9.72 -9.32
CA ASN A 149 -6.96 -8.87 -10.33
C ASN A 149 -6.15 -7.61 -10.66
N ILE A 150 -4.98 -7.41 -10.05
CA ILE A 150 -4.03 -6.38 -10.48
C ILE A 150 -3.48 -6.79 -11.86
N ASP A 151 -3.59 -5.92 -12.85
CA ASP A 151 -3.01 -6.12 -14.18
C ASP A 151 -1.54 -5.70 -14.19
N ARG A 152 -1.31 -4.41 -13.93
CA ARG A 152 0.02 -3.78 -13.94
C ARG A 152 0.05 -2.55 -13.04
N ILE A 153 1.26 -2.05 -12.81
CA ILE A 153 1.52 -0.85 -12.02
C ILE A 153 2.24 0.16 -12.90
N GLU A 154 1.71 1.36 -12.99
CA GLU A 154 2.31 2.47 -13.74
C GLU A 154 2.79 3.53 -12.75
N VAL A 155 4.08 3.88 -12.81
CA VAL A 155 4.69 4.90 -11.96
C VAL A 155 5.17 6.05 -12.83
N ASN A 156 4.74 7.26 -12.50
CA ASN A 156 5.24 8.48 -13.12
C ASN A 156 5.92 9.32 -12.04
N LEU A 157 7.20 9.56 -12.19
CA LEU A 157 8.04 10.34 -11.30
C LEU A 157 8.38 11.67 -11.95
N LYS A 158 8.20 12.77 -11.22
CA LYS A 158 8.57 14.10 -11.69
C LYS A 158 9.49 14.77 -10.68
N SER A 159 10.68 15.13 -11.13
CA SER A 159 11.58 15.99 -10.36
C SER A 159 10.91 17.34 -10.11
N SER A 160 11.01 17.79 -8.85
CA SER A 160 10.59 19.12 -8.39
C SER A 160 11.81 20.03 -8.37
#